data_AF-A0A077LX13-F1
#
_entry.id   AF-A0A077LX13-F1
#
_cell.length_a   1.000
_cell.length_b   1.000
_cell.length_c   1.000
_cell.angle_alpha   90.00
_cell.angle_beta   90.00
_cell.angle_gamma   90.00
#
_symmetry.space_group_name_H-M   'P 1'
#
loop_
_entity.id
_entity.type
_entity.pdbx_description
1 polymer ?
#
loop_
_entity_poly.entity_id
_entity_poly.type
_entity_poly.pdbx_seq_one_letter_code
_entity_poly.pdbx_strand_id
1 'polypeptide(L)'
;MSSALLNQLPTLSKYDPGESGEGSLDPLGLGALADRIADRLVPGMRARMSQPRFVTLSAVGAHACQPLGGLISSDGKTSFELAFEWLVVESLVQHPARDRLAGVPGSQKAQRARAAGERLSPANYLAGPRVFGFTGVYRPFSVDSRILDQNGLPGENAEGLLRAWEADQRLGGFQFGESGSLGANLRRNIEKSVRDSLTKGHSTAPLTGALVANVAKHLAPTEAGRHERGELRRLITSEQHPVRHELSRIMVAHLLRPDPWPTQRDLASVLLRHAAGSTTRAALRSATAYESCVTAIEYAFRRILQHGSSLQGGVFSVDQAAATPGIAELAPHVGNLVRRAVEATTELDEGLAMDVGSALGDVDRGFTAHEFVEALIARHQQVQAGKGKRMWIDEIKHGWWFVRSPYRRDWGVLDDEAWTHPMRIQTLLGFLARTA
;
A
#
# COMPACT_ATOMS: atom_id res chain seq x y z
N MET A 1 -21.42 -13.93 53.77
CA MET A 1 -21.87 -13.08 52.65
C MET A 1 -21.88 -13.93 51.40
N SER A 2 -23.02 -14.09 50.74
CA SER A 2 -23.19 -15.06 49.67
C SER A 2 -22.44 -14.64 48.40
N SER A 3 -21.97 -15.65 47.65
CA SER A 3 -21.30 -15.57 46.34
C SER A 3 -22.00 -14.63 45.32
N ALA A 4 -23.28 -14.33 45.52
CA ALA A 4 -24.07 -13.49 44.63
C ALA A 4 -23.67 -11.99 44.62
N LEU A 5 -23.09 -11.45 45.69
CA LEU A 5 -22.73 -10.02 45.78
C LEU A 5 -21.39 -9.68 45.09
N LEU A 6 -20.50 -10.66 44.91
CA LEU A 6 -19.23 -10.47 44.19
C LEU A 6 -19.41 -10.37 42.67
N ASN A 7 -20.49 -10.94 42.12
CA ASN A 7 -20.81 -10.88 40.69
C ASN A 7 -21.50 -9.58 40.24
N GLN A 8 -21.76 -8.65 41.17
CA GLN A 8 -22.36 -7.34 40.86
C GLN A 8 -21.34 -6.19 40.88
N LEU A 9 -20.06 -6.48 41.12
CA LEU A 9 -19.00 -5.48 41.00
C LEU A 9 -18.66 -5.27 39.52
N PRO A 10 -18.43 -4.02 39.07
CA PRO A 10 -17.96 -3.75 37.71
C PRO A 10 -16.65 -4.49 37.49
N THR A 11 -16.69 -5.54 36.68
CA THR A 11 -15.46 -6.22 36.25
C THR A 11 -14.71 -5.26 35.34
N LEU A 12 -13.52 -4.83 35.77
CA LEU A 12 -12.59 -4.11 34.90
C LEU A 12 -12.37 -4.99 33.66
N SER A 13 -12.77 -4.51 32.49
CA SER A 13 -12.45 -5.18 31.23
C SER A 13 -10.95 -5.43 31.21
N LYS A 14 -10.53 -6.64 30.81
CA LYS A 14 -9.11 -6.94 30.55
C LYS A 14 -8.51 -5.76 29.77
N TYR A 15 -7.47 -5.19 30.35
CA TYR A 15 -6.61 -4.21 29.69
C TYR A 15 -6.23 -4.76 28.30
N ASP A 16 -6.58 -4.03 27.25
CA ASP A 16 -6.26 -4.32 25.85
C ASP A 16 -5.08 -3.43 25.42
N PRO A 17 -3.82 -3.85 25.61
CA PRO A 17 -2.70 -3.18 25.00
C PRO A 17 -2.60 -3.67 23.56
N GLY A 18 -3.39 -3.04 22.69
CA GLY A 18 -3.36 -3.33 21.28
C GLY A 18 -3.99 -2.21 20.48
N GLU A 19 -3.18 -1.22 20.08
CA GLU A 19 -3.39 -0.57 18.78
C GLU A 19 -3.35 -1.65 17.69
N SER A 20 -4.46 -2.35 17.54
CA SER A 20 -4.62 -3.55 16.74
C SER A 20 -5.71 -3.31 15.69
N GLY A 21 -5.42 -2.43 14.73
CA GLY A 21 -6.06 -2.46 13.41
C GLY A 21 -7.61 -2.47 13.36
N GLU A 22 -8.30 -2.00 14.40
CA GLU A 22 -9.76 -1.85 14.42
C GLU A 22 -10.17 -0.63 13.62
N GLY A 23 -10.25 -0.86 12.30
CA GLY A 23 -10.72 0.06 11.30
C GLY A 23 -10.22 -0.44 9.96
N SER A 24 -11.02 -1.21 9.23
CA SER A 24 -10.80 -1.28 7.77
C SER A 24 -10.81 0.16 7.29
N LEU A 25 -9.75 0.70 6.68
CA LEU A 25 -9.70 2.09 6.16
C LEU A 25 -10.79 2.42 5.12
N ASP A 26 -11.58 1.41 4.77
CA ASP A 26 -12.62 1.38 3.76
C ASP A 26 -13.97 1.05 4.43
N PRO A 27 -14.73 2.08 4.87
CA PRO A 27 -16.00 1.92 5.57
C PRO A 27 -17.12 1.38 4.66
N LEU A 28 -17.04 1.62 3.36
CA LEU A 28 -18.10 1.34 2.39
C LEU A 28 -17.75 0.24 1.38
N GLY A 29 -16.56 -0.36 1.49
CA GLY A 29 -16.16 -1.52 0.68
C GLY A 29 -15.74 -1.16 -0.74
N LEU A 30 -15.26 0.07 -0.96
CA LEU A 30 -15.01 0.65 -2.29
C LEU A 30 -13.55 0.50 -2.72
N GLY A 31 -12.63 0.20 -1.79
CA GLY A 31 -11.19 0.20 -2.07
C GLY A 31 -10.70 -0.99 -2.90
N ALA A 32 -11.34 -2.16 -2.76
CA ALA A 32 -10.91 -3.35 -3.50
C ALA A 32 -11.15 -3.24 -5.01
N LEU A 33 -12.26 -2.61 -5.41
CA LEU A 33 -12.56 -2.34 -6.81
C LEU A 33 -11.67 -1.23 -7.38
N ALA A 34 -11.40 -0.19 -6.59
CA ALA A 34 -10.43 0.84 -6.96
C ALA A 34 -9.05 0.22 -7.25
N ASP A 35 -8.61 -0.72 -6.41
CA ASP A 35 -7.32 -1.42 -6.58
C ASP A 35 -7.29 -2.25 -7.88
N ARG A 36 -8.41 -2.91 -8.24
CA ARG A 36 -8.55 -3.65 -9.50
C ARG A 36 -8.55 -2.73 -10.73
N ILE A 37 -9.17 -1.55 -10.65
CA ILE A 37 -9.09 -0.54 -11.72
C ILE A 37 -7.64 -0.03 -11.83
N ALA A 38 -6.99 0.24 -10.70
CA ALA A 38 -5.60 0.67 -10.66
C ALA A 38 -4.63 -0.40 -11.21
N ASP A 39 -4.93 -1.70 -11.04
CA ASP A 39 -4.20 -2.81 -11.68
C ASP A 39 -4.28 -2.77 -13.21
N ARG A 40 -5.39 -2.27 -13.79
CA ARG A 40 -5.51 -2.09 -15.25
C ARG A 40 -4.72 -0.89 -15.77
N LEU A 41 -4.56 0.15 -14.96
CA LEU A 41 -3.76 1.33 -15.30
C LEU A 41 -2.25 1.09 -15.16
N VAL A 42 -1.83 0.63 -13.98
CA VAL A 42 -0.43 0.48 -13.63
C VAL A 42 -0.22 -0.91 -12.99
N PRO A 43 -0.27 -1.98 -13.80
CA PRO A 43 -0.07 -3.35 -13.33
C PRO A 43 1.25 -3.52 -12.57
N GLY A 44 1.30 -4.46 -11.65
CA GLY A 44 2.49 -4.79 -10.85
C GLY A 44 2.87 -3.75 -9.78
N MET A 45 2.53 -2.48 -9.94
CA MET A 45 2.88 -1.43 -8.97
C MET A 45 1.85 -1.32 -7.84
N ARG A 46 2.25 -0.79 -6.68
CA ARG A 46 1.34 -0.47 -5.58
C ARG A 46 1.50 0.99 -5.17
N ALA A 47 0.40 1.60 -4.71
CA ALA A 47 0.37 3.01 -4.30
C ALA A 47 1.45 3.39 -3.25
N ARG A 48 1.72 2.47 -2.33
CA ARG A 48 2.70 2.63 -1.23
C ARG A 48 4.16 2.40 -1.64
N MET A 49 4.44 2.11 -2.91
CA MET A 49 5.80 2.09 -3.41
C MET A 49 6.30 3.53 -3.60
N SER A 50 7.54 3.79 -3.24
CA SER A 50 8.12 5.14 -3.25
C SER A 50 9.55 5.18 -3.78
N GLN A 51 10.30 4.07 -3.67
CA GLN A 51 11.69 3.96 -4.09
C GLN A 51 11.85 2.75 -5.01
N PRO A 52 12.14 2.95 -6.32
CA PRO A 52 12.28 1.85 -7.27
C PRO A 52 13.42 0.88 -6.90
N ARG A 53 14.45 1.36 -6.18
CA ARG A 53 15.61 0.57 -5.78
C ARG A 53 15.28 -0.64 -4.89
N PHE A 54 14.12 -0.67 -4.22
CA PHE A 54 13.73 -1.86 -3.46
C PHE A 54 13.58 -3.11 -4.35
N VAL A 55 13.35 -2.93 -5.65
CA VAL A 55 13.37 -4.02 -6.64
C VAL A 55 14.78 -4.60 -6.79
N THR A 56 15.82 -3.75 -6.80
CA THR A 56 17.22 -4.20 -6.76
C THR A 56 17.51 -4.96 -5.46
N LEU A 57 17.03 -4.44 -4.32
CA LEU A 57 17.21 -5.12 -3.03
C LEU A 57 16.56 -6.51 -3.03
N SER A 58 15.37 -6.64 -3.64
CA SER A 58 14.74 -7.95 -3.85
C SER A 58 15.63 -8.88 -4.68
N ALA A 59 16.22 -8.39 -5.79
CA ALA A 59 17.13 -9.18 -6.62
C ALA A 59 18.39 -9.63 -5.83
N VAL A 60 18.99 -8.72 -5.06
CA VAL A 60 20.18 -9.00 -4.24
C VAL A 60 19.88 -10.04 -3.17
N GLY A 61 18.75 -9.89 -2.46
CA GLY A 61 18.31 -10.83 -1.44
C GLY A 61 18.02 -12.21 -2.02
N ALA A 62 17.26 -12.27 -3.11
CA ALA A 62 16.93 -13.52 -3.80
C ALA A 62 18.19 -14.23 -4.31
N HIS A 63 19.13 -13.52 -4.94
CA HIS A 63 20.35 -14.12 -5.46
C HIS A 63 21.30 -14.59 -4.36
N ALA A 64 21.45 -13.82 -3.28
CA ALA A 64 22.28 -14.22 -2.15
C ALA A 64 21.69 -15.39 -1.37
N CYS A 65 20.37 -15.42 -1.22
CA CYS A 65 19.68 -16.37 -0.34
C CYS A 65 19.01 -17.52 -1.08
N GLN A 66 19.15 -17.65 -2.41
CA GLN A 66 18.62 -18.79 -3.17
C GLN A 66 18.95 -20.17 -2.59
N PRO A 67 20.14 -20.43 -1.98
CA PRO A 67 20.42 -21.75 -1.39
C PRO A 67 19.55 -22.07 -0.16
N LEU A 68 18.84 -21.07 0.37
CA LEU A 68 17.99 -21.16 1.56
C LEU A 68 16.50 -21.38 1.22
N GLY A 69 16.13 -21.49 -0.06
CA GLY A 69 14.72 -21.58 -0.48
C GLY A 69 13.92 -22.73 0.14
N GLY A 70 14.59 -23.82 0.53
CA GLY A 70 13.97 -24.97 1.23
C GLY A 70 14.19 -24.99 2.75
N LEU A 71 14.85 -23.98 3.33
CA LEU A 71 15.13 -23.95 4.76
C LEU A 71 13.86 -23.55 5.54
N ILE A 72 13.50 -24.35 6.53
CA ILE A 72 12.42 -24.04 7.47
C ILE A 72 13.03 -23.29 8.66
N SER A 73 12.47 -22.12 8.98
CA SER A 73 12.88 -21.33 10.15
C SER A 73 12.49 -22.01 11.47
N SER A 74 13.11 -21.59 12.57
CA SER A 74 12.81 -22.13 13.91
C SER A 74 11.36 -21.92 14.36
N ASP A 75 10.69 -20.89 13.84
CA ASP A 75 9.28 -20.59 14.09
C ASP A 75 8.32 -21.20 13.04
N GLY A 76 8.85 -21.88 12.01
CA GLY A 76 8.10 -22.46 10.90
C GLY A 76 7.39 -21.46 9.99
N LYS A 77 7.61 -20.14 10.15
CA LYS A 77 6.86 -19.07 9.48
C LYS A 77 7.73 -18.05 8.77
N THR A 78 8.91 -17.75 9.31
CA THR A 78 9.83 -16.76 8.76
C THR A 78 10.48 -17.25 7.46
N SER A 79 10.28 -16.52 6.36
CA SER A 79 10.97 -16.77 5.09
C SER A 79 12.35 -16.13 5.04
N PHE A 80 13.23 -16.62 4.17
CA PHE A 80 14.55 -16.00 3.96
C PHE A 80 14.43 -14.54 3.50
N GLU A 81 13.37 -14.19 2.76
CA GLU A 81 13.10 -12.83 2.32
C GLU A 81 12.87 -11.90 3.52
N LEU A 82 12.08 -12.35 4.50
CA LEU A 82 11.81 -11.58 5.71
C LEU A 82 13.07 -11.43 6.59
N ALA A 83 13.86 -12.50 6.72
CA ALA A 83 15.13 -12.44 7.45
C ALA A 83 16.17 -11.55 6.75
N PHE A 84 16.20 -11.54 5.41
CA PHE A 84 17.00 -10.59 4.63
C PHE A 84 16.52 -9.14 4.83
N GLU A 85 15.21 -8.92 4.86
CA GLU A 85 14.63 -7.62 5.17
C GLU A 85 15.04 -7.12 6.55
N TRP A 86 15.05 -7.99 7.57
CA TRP A 86 15.57 -7.62 8.89
C TRP A 86 17.01 -7.13 8.83
N LEU A 87 17.88 -7.86 8.12
CA LEU A 87 19.28 -7.48 7.94
C LEU A 87 19.40 -6.10 7.29
N VAL A 88 18.66 -5.83 6.21
CA VAL A 88 18.71 -4.54 5.50
C VAL A 88 18.19 -3.41 6.39
N VAL A 89 17.01 -3.58 6.99
CA VAL A 89 16.38 -2.51 7.77
C VAL A 89 17.15 -2.22 9.05
N GLU A 90 17.65 -3.23 9.78
CA GLU A 90 18.56 -3.01 10.90
C GLU A 90 19.82 -2.27 10.44
N SER A 91 20.41 -2.66 9.32
CA SER A 91 21.64 -2.03 8.82
C SER A 91 21.46 -0.54 8.53
N LEU A 92 20.36 -0.18 7.86
CA LEU A 92 20.02 1.21 7.59
C LEU A 92 19.74 2.01 8.87
N VAL A 93 19.05 1.40 9.84
CA VAL A 93 18.76 2.06 11.12
C VAL A 93 20.01 2.22 11.96
N GLN A 94 20.98 1.30 11.90
CA GLN A 94 22.25 1.42 12.64
C GLN A 94 23.21 2.42 12.03
N HIS A 95 23.15 2.63 10.71
CA HIS A 95 23.99 3.59 9.99
C HIS A 95 23.13 4.69 9.35
N PRO A 96 22.44 5.52 10.16
CA PRO A 96 21.56 6.53 9.64
C PRO A 96 22.36 7.61 8.91
N ALA A 97 21.99 7.88 7.66
CA ALA A 97 22.27 9.15 7.01
C ALA A 97 20.93 9.86 6.81
N ARG A 98 20.94 11.21 6.79
CA ARG A 98 19.72 12.05 6.80
C ARG A 98 18.63 11.55 5.84
N ASP A 99 19.01 11.10 4.64
CA ASP A 99 18.07 10.76 3.58
C ASP A 99 17.91 9.25 3.32
N ARG A 100 18.66 8.37 4.01
CA ARG A 100 18.68 6.92 3.72
C ARG A 100 17.50 6.15 4.31
N LEU A 101 16.85 6.70 5.33
CA LEU A 101 15.64 6.11 5.94
C LEU A 101 14.34 6.63 5.30
N ALA A 102 14.42 7.64 4.44
CA ALA A 102 13.26 8.26 3.82
C ALA A 102 12.53 7.25 2.91
N GLY A 103 11.29 6.92 3.27
CA GLY A 103 10.46 5.99 2.51
C GLY A 103 10.83 4.52 2.69
N VAL A 104 11.64 4.15 3.70
CA VAL A 104 11.94 2.75 4.04
C VAL A 104 10.75 2.11 4.78
N PRO A 105 10.08 1.09 4.21
CA PRO A 105 9.03 0.36 4.91
C PRO A 105 9.55 -0.30 6.19
N GLY A 106 8.81 -0.18 7.28
CA GLY A 106 9.15 -0.78 8.58
C GLY A 106 10.26 -0.08 9.37
N SER A 107 10.83 1.04 8.89
CA SER A 107 11.89 1.78 9.58
C SER A 107 11.51 2.22 11.00
N GLN A 108 10.26 2.69 11.21
CA GLN A 108 9.77 3.09 12.53
C GLN A 108 9.78 1.93 13.53
N LYS A 109 9.37 0.72 13.11
CA LYS A 109 9.40 -0.48 13.98
C LYS A 109 10.83 -0.85 14.34
N ALA A 110 11.75 -0.77 13.37
CA ALA A 110 13.14 -1.05 13.63
C ALA A 110 13.83 -0.01 14.52
N GLN A 111 13.46 1.26 14.40
CA GLN A 111 13.89 2.31 15.33
C GLN A 111 13.39 2.04 16.75
N ARG A 112 12.13 1.60 16.92
CA ARG A 112 11.58 1.21 18.24
C ARG A 112 12.31 0.01 18.83
N ALA A 113 12.53 -1.06 18.04
CA ALA A 113 13.29 -2.22 18.50
C ALA A 113 14.72 -1.84 18.91
N ARG A 114 15.40 -0.99 18.12
CA ARG A 114 16.72 -0.44 18.48
C ARG A 114 16.68 0.34 19.79
N ALA A 115 15.69 1.21 19.98
CA ALA A 115 15.55 1.99 21.21
C ALA A 115 15.31 1.10 22.44
N ALA A 116 14.65 -0.04 22.26
CA ALA A 116 14.45 -1.06 23.29
C ALA A 116 15.67 -1.98 23.50
N GLY A 117 16.75 -1.83 22.73
CA GLY A 117 17.91 -2.73 22.80
C GLY A 117 17.65 -4.13 22.22
N GLU A 118 16.58 -4.29 21.43
CA GLU A 118 16.15 -5.57 20.86
C GLU A 118 16.65 -5.78 19.43
N ARG A 119 16.67 -7.05 19.00
CA ARG A 119 16.91 -7.46 17.61
C ARG A 119 15.59 -7.63 16.88
N LEU A 120 15.57 -7.38 15.57
CA LEU A 120 14.39 -7.65 14.76
C LEU A 120 14.07 -9.14 14.74
N SER A 121 12.80 -9.43 14.95
CA SER A 121 12.23 -10.77 15.01
C SER A 121 10.75 -10.70 14.60
N PRO A 122 10.06 -11.84 14.48
CA PRO A 122 8.62 -11.85 14.21
C PRO A 122 7.80 -11.11 15.29
N ALA A 123 8.29 -11.06 16.52
CA ALA A 123 7.59 -10.49 17.67
C ALA A 123 7.54 -8.94 17.67
N ASN A 124 8.61 -8.28 17.22
CA ASN A 124 8.75 -6.82 17.31
C ASN A 124 8.82 -6.11 15.94
N TYR A 125 8.82 -6.86 14.84
CA TYR A 125 8.80 -6.31 13.48
C TYR A 125 7.46 -6.57 12.78
N LEU A 126 7.45 -7.39 11.73
CA LEU A 126 6.27 -7.73 10.95
C LEU A 126 5.92 -9.19 11.19
N ALA A 127 4.71 -9.43 11.70
CA ALA A 127 4.20 -10.78 11.97
C ALA A 127 3.95 -11.61 10.70
N GLY A 128 4.04 -11.00 9.50
CA GLY A 128 3.91 -11.71 8.23
C GLY A 128 4.55 -10.98 7.06
N PRO A 129 5.17 -11.70 6.11
CA PRO A 129 5.98 -11.13 5.01
C PRO A 129 5.18 -10.33 3.96
N ARG A 130 3.84 -10.37 3.98
CA ARG A 130 3.03 -9.95 2.82
C ARG A 130 2.50 -8.51 2.82
N VAL A 131 2.47 -7.81 3.97
CA VAL A 131 1.63 -6.59 4.04
C VAL A 131 2.38 -5.29 4.31
N PHE A 132 3.52 -5.26 5.01
CA PHE A 132 4.11 -3.98 5.46
C PHE A 132 5.63 -3.81 5.21
N GLY A 133 6.30 -4.87 4.76
CA GLY A 133 7.74 -4.90 4.49
C GLY A 133 8.08 -4.54 3.06
N PHE A 134 9.32 -4.16 2.74
CA PHE A 134 9.68 -3.89 1.35
C PHE A 134 9.61 -5.16 0.48
N THR A 135 9.97 -6.32 1.04
CA THR A 135 9.85 -7.61 0.35
C THR A 135 8.40 -7.92 -0.02
N GLY A 136 7.43 -7.64 0.87
CA GLY A 136 6.00 -7.81 0.57
C GLY A 136 5.40 -6.69 -0.28
N VAL A 137 5.82 -5.43 -0.08
CA VAL A 137 5.32 -4.27 -0.82
C VAL A 137 5.73 -4.35 -2.28
N TYR A 138 7.01 -4.67 -2.56
CA TYR A 138 7.60 -4.66 -3.90
C TYR A 138 7.48 -5.98 -4.64
N ARG A 139 7.15 -7.10 -3.98
CA ARG A 139 6.96 -8.41 -4.63
C ARG A 139 6.11 -8.36 -5.90
N PRO A 140 4.93 -7.70 -5.94
CA PRO A 140 4.11 -7.72 -7.15
C PRO A 140 4.84 -7.13 -8.35
N PHE A 141 5.56 -6.02 -8.18
CA PHE A 141 6.32 -5.42 -9.27
C PHE A 141 7.54 -6.28 -9.61
N SER A 142 8.24 -6.82 -8.60
CA SER A 142 9.40 -7.68 -8.85
C SER A 142 9.03 -8.97 -9.59
N VAL A 143 7.86 -9.57 -9.31
CA VAL A 143 7.35 -10.75 -10.04
C VAL A 143 6.87 -10.35 -11.43
N ASP A 144 6.07 -9.28 -11.55
CA ASP A 144 5.59 -8.74 -12.83
C ASP A 144 6.75 -8.41 -13.79
N SER A 145 7.79 -7.77 -13.26
CA SER A 145 8.99 -7.41 -14.02
C SER A 145 10.00 -8.56 -14.15
N ARG A 146 9.66 -9.78 -13.72
CA ARG A 146 10.51 -10.99 -13.75
C ARG A 146 11.88 -10.81 -13.09
N ILE A 147 11.98 -9.93 -12.09
CA ILE A 147 13.14 -9.87 -11.18
C ILE A 147 13.08 -11.02 -10.18
N LEU A 148 11.87 -11.39 -9.77
CA LEU A 148 11.60 -12.59 -8.99
C LEU A 148 10.70 -13.54 -9.79
N ASP A 149 10.83 -14.84 -9.53
CA ASP A 149 9.82 -15.83 -9.90
C ASP A 149 8.66 -15.88 -8.88
N GLN A 150 7.70 -16.77 -9.11
CA GLN A 150 6.56 -16.96 -8.19
C GLN A 150 6.99 -17.40 -6.78
N ASN A 151 8.13 -18.08 -6.66
CA ASN A 151 8.68 -18.60 -5.40
C ASN A 151 9.55 -17.57 -4.67
N GLY A 152 9.84 -16.41 -5.27
CA GLY A 152 10.72 -15.39 -4.70
C GLY A 152 12.21 -15.62 -4.97
N LEU A 153 12.53 -16.50 -5.91
CA LEU A 153 13.89 -16.75 -6.40
C LEU A 153 14.20 -15.80 -7.58
N PRO A 154 15.49 -15.64 -7.96
CA PRO A 154 15.85 -14.78 -9.09
C PRO A 154 15.13 -15.17 -10.39
N GLY A 155 14.48 -14.20 -11.02
CA GLY A 155 13.84 -14.36 -12.33
C GLY A 155 14.73 -13.94 -13.51
N GLU A 156 14.18 -14.02 -14.72
CA GLU A 156 14.87 -13.77 -16.00
C GLU A 156 15.54 -12.38 -16.09
N ASN A 157 14.95 -11.35 -15.49
CA ASN A 157 15.49 -9.99 -15.53
C ASN A 157 16.47 -9.69 -14.38
N ALA A 158 16.64 -10.60 -13.41
CA ALA A 158 17.46 -10.36 -12.23
C ALA A 158 18.93 -10.12 -12.58
N GLU A 159 19.48 -10.89 -13.52
CA GLU A 159 20.89 -10.83 -13.91
C GLU A 159 21.30 -9.44 -14.41
N GLY A 160 20.49 -8.86 -15.32
CA GLY A 160 20.77 -7.53 -15.87
C GLY A 160 20.79 -6.45 -14.78
N LEU A 161 19.81 -6.48 -13.88
CA LEU A 161 19.73 -5.52 -12.76
C LEU A 161 20.89 -5.69 -11.77
N LEU A 162 21.24 -6.93 -11.42
CA LEU A 162 22.36 -7.21 -10.52
C LEU A 162 23.69 -6.80 -11.13
N ARG A 163 23.89 -7.01 -12.44
CA ARG A 163 25.12 -6.61 -13.14
C ARG A 163 25.29 -5.09 -13.13
N ALA A 164 24.20 -4.35 -13.37
CA ALA A 164 24.19 -2.90 -13.31
C ALA A 164 24.49 -2.38 -11.89
N TRP A 165 23.87 -2.97 -10.87
CA TRP A 165 24.14 -2.66 -9.46
C TRP A 165 25.58 -2.96 -9.06
N GLU A 166 26.14 -4.12 -9.43
CA GLU A 166 27.53 -4.48 -9.15
C GLU A 166 28.52 -3.47 -9.73
N ALA A 167 28.29 -3.04 -10.96
CA ALA A 167 29.13 -2.06 -11.64
C ALA A 167 29.10 -0.71 -10.90
N ASP A 168 27.90 -0.22 -10.56
CA ASP A 168 27.74 1.03 -9.83
C ASP A 168 28.34 0.98 -8.42
N GLN A 169 28.23 -0.16 -7.73
CA GLN A 169 28.71 -0.34 -6.36
C GLN A 169 30.18 -0.80 -6.27
N ARG A 170 30.83 -1.10 -7.40
CA ARG A 170 32.17 -1.71 -7.48
C ARG A 170 32.26 -3.03 -6.69
N LEU A 171 31.19 -3.82 -6.75
CA LEU A 171 31.05 -5.11 -6.08
C LEU A 171 31.22 -6.27 -7.06
N GLY A 172 32.20 -6.14 -7.95
CA GLY A 172 32.49 -7.16 -8.96
C GLY A 172 32.59 -8.55 -8.33
N GLY A 173 31.89 -9.51 -8.95
CA GLY A 173 31.90 -10.90 -8.51
C GLY A 173 30.79 -11.25 -7.53
N PHE A 174 29.81 -10.36 -7.28
CA PHE A 174 28.67 -10.72 -6.44
C PHE A 174 27.85 -11.85 -7.06
N GLN A 175 27.54 -11.77 -8.36
CA GLN A 175 26.80 -12.81 -9.08
C GLN A 175 27.60 -14.08 -9.30
N PHE A 176 28.73 -13.95 -10.01
CA PHE A 176 29.49 -15.08 -10.57
C PHE A 176 30.95 -15.14 -10.10
N GLY A 177 31.37 -14.27 -9.18
CA GLY A 177 32.76 -14.21 -8.74
C GLY A 177 33.16 -15.39 -7.88
N GLU A 178 34.42 -15.78 -8.04
CA GLU A 178 35.07 -16.74 -7.15
C GLU A 178 35.32 -16.13 -5.76
N SER A 179 35.58 -17.02 -4.80
CA SER A 179 35.98 -16.69 -3.43
C SER A 179 37.10 -15.65 -3.41
N GLY A 180 36.90 -14.54 -2.70
CA GLY A 180 37.93 -13.51 -2.49
C GLY A 180 37.60 -12.16 -3.09
N SER A 181 36.70 -12.09 -4.09
CA SER A 181 36.18 -10.80 -4.56
C SER A 181 35.29 -10.12 -3.50
N LEU A 182 35.24 -8.78 -3.52
CA LEU A 182 34.40 -8.01 -2.60
C LEU A 182 32.92 -8.40 -2.72
N GLY A 183 32.44 -8.58 -3.96
CA GLY A 183 31.08 -9.01 -4.24
C GLY A 183 30.77 -10.41 -3.69
N ALA A 184 31.61 -11.41 -3.99
CA ALA A 184 31.40 -12.77 -3.51
C ALA A 184 31.46 -12.86 -1.98
N ASN A 185 32.33 -12.08 -1.34
CA ASN A 185 32.40 -11.98 0.12
C ASN A 185 31.12 -11.38 0.71
N LEU A 186 30.59 -10.30 0.14
CA LEU A 186 29.33 -9.72 0.58
C LEU A 186 28.18 -10.72 0.42
N ARG A 187 28.06 -11.39 -0.73
CA ARG A 187 27.03 -12.41 -1.00
C ARG A 187 27.02 -13.50 0.07
N ARG A 188 28.19 -14.09 0.36
CA ARG A 188 28.32 -15.15 1.37
C ARG A 188 27.99 -14.68 2.78
N ASN A 189 28.39 -13.45 3.12
CA ASN A 189 28.10 -12.89 4.43
C ASN A 189 26.60 -12.63 4.62
N ILE A 190 25.91 -12.16 3.57
CA ILE A 190 24.45 -12.03 3.57
C ILE A 190 23.80 -13.40 3.75
N GLU A 191 24.14 -14.37 2.91
CA GLU A 191 23.58 -15.74 2.97
C GLU A 191 23.75 -16.35 4.37
N LYS A 192 24.97 -16.30 4.92
CA LYS A 192 25.28 -16.81 6.25
C LYS A 192 24.45 -16.12 7.33
N SER A 193 24.39 -14.79 7.31
CA SER A 193 23.64 -14.03 8.31
C SER A 193 22.14 -14.32 8.25
N VAL A 194 21.58 -14.47 7.05
CA VAL A 194 20.17 -14.81 6.86
C VAL A 194 19.90 -16.22 7.36
N ARG A 195 20.73 -17.19 7.00
CA ARG A 195 20.66 -18.58 7.50
C ARG A 195 20.69 -18.62 9.03
N ASP A 196 21.64 -17.93 9.65
CA ASP A 196 21.77 -17.86 11.11
C ASP A 196 20.53 -17.21 11.75
N SER A 197 19.93 -16.20 11.10
CA SER A 197 18.72 -15.54 11.58
C SER A 197 17.48 -16.42 11.49
N LEU A 198 17.36 -17.24 10.43
CA LEU A 198 16.28 -18.24 10.30
C LEU A 198 16.37 -19.31 11.38
N THR A 199 17.58 -19.77 11.69
CA THR A 199 17.82 -20.76 12.75
C THR A 199 17.55 -20.19 14.14
N LYS A 200 17.92 -18.93 14.40
CA LYS A 200 17.76 -18.31 15.74
C LYS A 200 16.41 -17.60 15.95
N GLY A 201 15.63 -17.36 14.91
CA GLY A 201 14.34 -16.68 14.97
C GLY A 201 14.43 -15.15 15.17
N HIS A 202 15.62 -14.56 15.02
CA HIS A 202 15.86 -13.12 15.10
C HIS A 202 17.11 -12.75 14.32
N SER A 203 17.29 -11.47 13.98
CA SER A 203 18.49 -10.97 13.31
C SER A 203 19.75 -11.23 14.14
N THR A 204 20.79 -11.79 13.51
CA THR A 204 22.02 -12.23 14.20
C THR A 204 23.26 -11.41 13.86
N ALA A 205 23.25 -10.62 12.79
CA ALA A 205 24.41 -9.84 12.37
C ALA A 205 24.89 -8.92 13.51
N PRO A 206 26.19 -8.85 13.82
CA PRO A 206 26.70 -7.89 14.81
C PRO A 206 26.43 -6.46 14.36
N LEU A 207 25.78 -5.64 15.21
CA LEU A 207 25.32 -4.30 14.85
C LEU A 207 26.45 -3.34 14.45
N THR A 208 27.66 -3.54 14.97
CA THR A 208 28.88 -2.80 14.65
C THR A 208 29.79 -3.52 13.65
N GLY A 209 29.33 -4.65 13.10
CA GLY A 209 30.11 -5.49 12.20
C GLY A 209 30.17 -4.96 10.77
N ALA A 210 31.21 -5.38 10.04
CA ALA A 210 31.43 -4.96 8.65
C ALA A 210 30.27 -5.31 7.70
N LEU A 211 29.55 -6.42 7.93
CA LEU A 211 28.38 -6.78 7.12
C LEU A 211 27.28 -5.71 7.19
N VAL A 212 26.95 -5.25 8.39
CA VAL A 212 25.88 -4.25 8.60
C VAL A 212 26.27 -2.92 7.95
N ALA A 213 27.53 -2.50 8.10
CA ALA A 213 28.05 -1.31 7.42
C ALA A 213 28.01 -1.45 5.89
N ASN A 214 28.42 -2.59 5.34
CA ASN A 214 28.42 -2.85 3.90
C ASN A 214 27.00 -2.90 3.32
N VAL A 215 26.05 -3.54 4.02
CA VAL A 215 24.64 -3.57 3.62
C VAL A 215 24.07 -2.15 3.59
N ALA A 216 24.28 -1.37 4.66
CA ALA A 216 23.80 0.01 4.70
C ALA A 216 24.40 0.88 3.59
N LYS A 217 25.67 0.68 3.25
CA LYS A 217 26.38 1.40 2.19
C LYS A 217 25.88 1.04 0.79
N HIS A 218 25.69 -0.25 0.51
CA HIS A 218 25.46 -0.73 -0.87
C HIS A 218 23.98 -0.95 -1.21
N LEU A 219 23.09 -0.96 -0.21
CA LEU A 219 21.65 -1.21 -0.37
C LEU A 219 20.77 -0.06 0.16
N ALA A 220 21.31 1.15 0.29
CA ALA A 220 20.50 2.33 0.61
C ALA A 220 19.48 2.64 -0.50
N PRO A 221 18.16 2.65 -0.26
CA PRO A 221 17.15 2.65 -1.32
C PRO A 221 17.10 3.94 -2.16
N THR A 222 17.73 5.02 -1.70
CA THR A 222 17.80 6.31 -2.39
C THR A 222 19.05 6.48 -3.25
N GLU A 223 20.00 5.55 -3.20
CA GLU A 223 21.35 5.71 -3.78
C GLU A 223 21.57 4.80 -5.01
N ALA A 224 20.56 4.65 -5.86
CA ALA A 224 20.69 3.89 -7.11
C ALA A 224 21.69 4.57 -8.06
N GLY A 225 22.64 3.81 -8.57
CA GLY A 225 23.65 4.32 -9.49
C GLY A 225 23.11 4.56 -10.91
N ARG A 226 23.98 4.96 -11.84
CA ARG A 226 23.55 5.32 -13.21
C ARG A 226 23.10 4.09 -13.99
N HIS A 227 23.85 3.00 -13.92
CA HIS A 227 23.52 1.77 -14.65
C HIS A 227 22.28 1.13 -14.04
N GLU A 228 22.20 1.07 -12.72
CA GLU A 228 21.07 0.55 -11.96
C GLU A 228 19.77 1.31 -12.28
N ARG A 229 19.81 2.65 -12.31
CA ARG A 229 18.65 3.47 -12.72
C ARG A 229 18.22 3.18 -14.15
N GLY A 230 19.16 2.94 -15.07
CA GLY A 230 18.87 2.56 -16.45
C GLY A 230 18.06 1.26 -16.54
N GLU A 231 18.50 0.21 -15.83
CA GLU A 231 17.78 -1.06 -15.79
C GLU A 231 16.41 -0.93 -15.10
N LEU A 232 16.33 -0.23 -13.97
CA LEU A 232 15.05 0.02 -13.30
C LEU A 232 14.08 0.75 -14.24
N ARG A 233 14.55 1.77 -14.98
CA ARG A 233 13.75 2.51 -15.97
C ARG A 233 13.24 1.60 -17.08
N ARG A 234 14.09 0.70 -17.59
CA ARG A 234 13.71 -0.29 -18.61
C ARG A 234 12.57 -1.19 -18.12
N LEU A 235 12.61 -1.63 -16.86
CA LEU A 235 11.55 -2.46 -16.26
C LEU A 235 10.23 -1.68 -16.09
N ILE A 236 10.31 -0.43 -15.62
CA ILE A 236 9.15 0.46 -15.43
C ILE A 236 8.45 0.71 -16.77
N THR A 237 9.23 1.01 -17.81
CA THR A 237 8.76 1.38 -19.16
C THR A 237 8.56 0.19 -20.10
N SER A 238 8.52 -1.03 -19.57
CA SER A 238 8.36 -2.28 -20.34
C SER A 238 7.12 -2.27 -21.23
N GLU A 239 7.28 -2.68 -22.49
CA GLU A 239 6.21 -2.84 -23.48
C GLU A 239 5.29 -4.04 -23.21
N GLN A 240 5.64 -4.91 -22.25
CA GLN A 240 4.78 -6.04 -21.85
C GLN A 240 3.42 -5.60 -21.30
N HIS A 241 3.32 -4.35 -20.85
CA HIS A 241 2.09 -3.73 -20.36
C HIS A 241 1.75 -2.50 -21.18
N PRO A 242 0.94 -2.62 -22.25
CA PRO A 242 0.70 -1.54 -23.20
C PRO A 242 0.20 -0.24 -22.54
N VAL A 243 -0.72 -0.34 -21.59
CA VAL A 243 -1.25 0.82 -20.85
C VAL A 243 -0.14 1.50 -20.04
N ARG A 244 0.57 0.76 -19.18
CA ARG A 244 1.67 1.31 -18.37
C ARG A 244 2.78 1.91 -19.25
N HIS A 245 3.10 1.26 -20.36
CA HIS A 245 4.10 1.74 -21.32
C HIS A 245 3.69 3.08 -21.94
N GLU A 246 2.45 3.20 -22.44
CA GLU A 246 1.93 4.44 -23.02
C GLU A 246 1.88 5.56 -21.97
N LEU A 247 1.34 5.28 -20.77
CA LEU A 247 1.32 6.25 -19.67
C LEU A 247 2.75 6.72 -19.34
N SER A 248 3.71 5.80 -19.29
CA SER A 248 5.11 6.14 -19.03
C SER A 248 5.68 7.06 -20.11
N ARG A 249 5.43 6.78 -21.39
CA ARG A 249 5.88 7.64 -22.50
C ARG A 249 5.33 9.06 -22.38
N ILE A 250 4.04 9.19 -22.10
CA ILE A 250 3.39 10.50 -21.89
C ILE A 250 4.03 11.22 -20.70
N MET A 251 4.22 10.53 -19.57
CA MET A 251 4.84 11.12 -18.38
C MET A 251 6.27 11.57 -18.64
N VAL A 252 7.06 10.79 -19.37
CA VAL A 252 8.43 11.15 -19.71
C VAL A 252 8.48 12.39 -20.62
N ALA A 253 7.56 12.48 -21.58
CA ALA A 253 7.51 13.59 -22.52
C ALA A 253 6.98 14.89 -21.89
N HIS A 254 6.05 14.81 -20.93
CA HIS A 254 5.27 15.97 -20.48
C HIS A 254 5.34 16.26 -18.98
N LEU A 255 5.76 15.31 -18.12
CA LEU A 255 5.52 15.36 -16.68
C LEU A 255 6.74 15.02 -15.81
N LEU A 256 7.91 14.71 -16.38
CA LEU A 256 9.05 14.13 -15.64
C LEU A 256 9.60 15.01 -14.51
N ARG A 257 9.35 16.32 -14.54
CA ARG A 257 9.76 17.30 -13.51
C ARG A 257 8.58 18.20 -13.15
N PRO A 258 7.58 17.68 -12.43
CA PRO A 258 6.42 18.46 -12.07
C PRO A 258 6.80 19.45 -10.97
N ASP A 259 6.39 20.71 -11.12
CA ASP A 259 6.45 21.72 -10.06
C ASP A 259 5.21 22.62 -10.15
N PRO A 260 4.25 22.54 -9.20
CA PRO A 260 4.20 21.62 -8.05
C PRO A 260 3.89 20.16 -8.46
N TRP A 261 4.00 19.23 -7.50
CA TRP A 261 3.60 17.83 -7.73
C TRP A 261 2.07 17.73 -7.95
N PRO A 262 1.60 17.16 -9.07
CA PRO A 262 0.19 17.16 -9.43
C PRO A 262 -0.62 16.16 -8.61
N THR A 263 -1.91 16.44 -8.46
CA THR A 263 -2.88 15.48 -7.92
C THR A 263 -3.08 14.32 -8.90
N GLN A 264 -3.69 13.22 -8.44
CA GLN A 264 -4.02 12.10 -9.33
C GLN A 264 -5.03 12.53 -10.40
N ARG A 265 -6.00 13.37 -10.05
CA ARG A 265 -6.99 13.90 -10.99
C ARG A 265 -6.35 14.75 -12.09
N ASP A 266 -5.40 15.61 -11.72
CA ASP A 266 -4.65 16.43 -12.69
C ASP A 266 -3.83 15.54 -13.62
N LEU A 267 -3.15 14.54 -13.06
CA LEU A 267 -2.38 13.57 -13.83
C LEU A 267 -3.26 12.80 -14.80
N ALA A 268 -4.38 12.23 -14.33
CA ALA A 268 -5.30 11.49 -15.18
C ALA A 268 -5.83 12.36 -16.33
N SER A 269 -6.13 13.63 -16.06
CA SER A 269 -6.57 14.59 -17.07
C SER A 269 -5.49 14.86 -18.12
N VAL A 270 -4.23 15.06 -17.72
CA VAL A 270 -3.11 15.21 -18.67
C VAL A 270 -2.91 13.93 -19.49
N LEU A 271 -2.88 12.78 -18.82
CA LEU A 271 -2.68 11.48 -19.45
C LEU A 271 -3.77 11.19 -20.49
N LEU A 272 -5.03 11.48 -20.18
CA LEU A 272 -6.16 11.26 -21.09
C LEU A 272 -6.12 12.15 -22.33
N ARG A 273 -5.59 13.38 -22.22
CA ARG A 273 -5.40 14.28 -23.38
C ARG A 273 -4.37 13.76 -24.37
N HIS A 274 -3.34 13.07 -23.89
CA HIS A 274 -2.24 12.58 -24.72
C HIS A 274 -2.34 11.10 -25.08
N ALA A 275 -3.20 10.33 -24.39
CA ALA A 275 -3.41 8.92 -24.68
C ALA A 275 -4.09 8.72 -26.04
N ALA A 276 -3.43 7.94 -26.89
CA ALA A 276 -3.89 7.51 -28.21
C ALA A 276 -4.49 6.09 -28.16
N GLY A 277 -4.02 5.22 -27.28
CA GLY A 277 -4.51 3.86 -27.13
C GLY A 277 -5.93 3.80 -26.56
N SER A 278 -6.83 3.06 -27.21
CA SER A 278 -8.23 2.89 -26.78
C SER A 278 -8.32 2.30 -25.37
N THR A 279 -7.55 1.25 -25.08
CA THR A 279 -7.50 0.61 -23.75
C THR A 279 -6.99 1.56 -22.66
N THR A 280 -5.94 2.35 -22.95
CA THR A 280 -5.42 3.35 -22.01
C THR A 280 -6.45 4.43 -21.70
N ARG A 281 -7.17 4.90 -22.73
CA ARG A 281 -8.25 5.87 -22.56
C ARG A 281 -9.41 5.29 -21.76
N ALA A 282 -9.83 4.05 -22.04
CA ALA A 282 -10.87 3.36 -21.28
C ALA A 282 -10.47 3.19 -19.80
N ALA A 283 -9.22 2.79 -19.53
CA ALA A 283 -8.72 2.66 -18.16
C ALA A 283 -8.70 4.00 -17.39
N LEU A 284 -8.26 5.08 -18.04
CA LEU A 284 -8.25 6.42 -17.43
C LEU A 284 -9.67 6.96 -17.19
N ARG A 285 -10.60 6.71 -18.12
CA ARG A 285 -12.01 7.09 -17.98
C ARG A 285 -12.70 6.31 -16.86
N SER A 286 -12.50 4.99 -16.81
CA SER A 286 -13.01 4.14 -15.73
C SER A 286 -12.50 4.62 -14.38
N ALA A 287 -11.19 4.85 -14.21
CA ALA A 287 -10.64 5.37 -12.97
C ALA A 287 -11.20 6.75 -12.58
N THR A 288 -11.32 7.66 -13.55
CA THR A 288 -11.88 9.01 -13.29
C THR A 288 -13.35 8.93 -12.89
N ALA A 289 -14.18 8.20 -13.63
CA ALA A 289 -15.60 8.08 -13.36
C ALA A 289 -15.88 7.33 -12.04
N TYR A 290 -15.10 6.27 -11.78
CA TYR A 290 -15.17 5.52 -10.54
C TYR A 290 -14.81 6.43 -9.35
N GLU A 291 -13.65 7.11 -9.37
CA GLU A 291 -13.25 7.99 -8.25
C GLU A 291 -14.19 9.18 -8.07
N SER A 292 -14.70 9.79 -9.15
CA SER A 292 -15.73 10.83 -9.03
C SER A 292 -16.98 10.33 -8.32
N CYS A 293 -17.35 9.06 -8.51
CA CYS A 293 -18.49 8.45 -7.83
C CYS A 293 -18.15 8.09 -6.37
N VAL A 294 -17.10 7.30 -6.15
CA VAL A 294 -16.83 6.73 -4.83
C VAL A 294 -16.25 7.74 -3.85
N THR A 295 -15.50 8.73 -4.32
CA THR A 295 -15.04 9.84 -3.46
C THR A 295 -16.24 10.61 -2.93
N ALA A 296 -17.20 10.97 -3.80
CA ALA A 296 -18.41 11.70 -3.38
C ALA A 296 -19.22 10.92 -2.33
N ILE A 297 -19.43 9.62 -2.56
CA ILE A 297 -20.15 8.73 -1.63
C ILE A 297 -19.40 8.58 -0.29
N GLU A 298 -18.09 8.32 -0.35
CA GLU A 298 -17.29 8.13 0.86
C GLU A 298 -17.16 9.43 1.67
N TYR A 299 -16.99 10.57 1.01
CA TYR A 299 -16.91 11.87 1.65
C TYR A 299 -18.26 12.30 2.23
N ALA A 300 -19.38 11.98 1.58
CA ALA A 300 -20.70 12.13 2.19
C ALA A 300 -20.79 11.37 3.52
N PHE A 301 -20.36 10.10 3.56
CA PHE A 301 -20.34 9.33 4.80
C PHE A 301 -19.39 9.93 5.86
N ARG A 302 -18.18 10.34 5.47
CA ARG A 302 -17.23 10.97 6.40
C ARG A 302 -17.73 12.31 6.94
N ARG A 303 -18.41 13.12 6.12
CA ARG A 303 -19.05 14.38 6.56
C ARG A 303 -20.15 14.11 7.59
N ILE A 304 -20.97 13.06 7.40
CA ILE A 304 -21.97 12.64 8.40
C ILE A 304 -21.29 12.28 9.72
N LEU A 305 -20.18 11.53 9.69
CA LEU A 305 -19.43 11.19 10.90
C LEU A 305 -18.83 12.43 11.58
N GLN A 306 -18.29 13.38 10.81
CA GLN A 306 -17.71 14.62 11.32
C GLN A 306 -18.80 15.48 11.97
N HIS A 307 -19.93 15.62 11.29
CA HIS A 307 -21.10 16.34 11.79
C HIS A 307 -21.63 15.67 13.07
N GLY A 308 -21.90 14.37 13.04
CA GLY A 308 -22.37 13.61 14.21
C GLY A 308 -21.41 13.68 15.40
N SER A 309 -20.10 13.69 15.15
CA SER A 309 -19.07 13.84 16.19
C SER A 309 -19.04 15.24 16.80
N SER A 310 -19.47 16.26 16.07
CA SER A 310 -19.57 17.65 16.55
C SER A 310 -20.80 17.88 17.43
N LEU A 311 -21.80 17.00 17.35
CA LEU A 311 -23.02 17.08 18.17
C LEU A 311 -22.79 16.56 19.60
N GLN A 312 -23.65 16.98 20.52
CA GLN A 312 -23.53 16.63 21.94
C GLN A 312 -23.50 15.11 22.13
N GLY A 313 -22.44 14.62 22.76
CA GLY A 313 -22.26 13.18 23.03
C GLY A 313 -21.90 12.35 21.79
N GLY A 314 -21.74 12.94 20.61
CA GLY A 314 -21.50 12.23 19.36
C GLY A 314 -22.74 11.51 18.81
N VAL A 315 -23.94 11.97 19.18
CA VAL A 315 -25.24 11.36 18.87
C VAL A 315 -25.96 12.21 17.82
N PHE A 316 -26.55 11.57 16.81
CA PHE A 316 -27.28 12.23 15.73
C PHE A 316 -28.50 11.41 15.26
N SER A 317 -29.54 12.09 14.77
CA SER A 317 -30.64 11.45 14.01
C SER A 317 -30.36 11.44 12.50
N VAL A 318 -31.11 10.63 11.75
CA VAL A 318 -31.03 10.63 10.27
C VAL A 318 -31.29 12.03 9.69
N ASP A 319 -32.26 12.77 10.22
CA ASP A 319 -32.54 14.14 9.77
C ASP A 319 -31.39 15.12 10.05
N GLN A 320 -30.71 14.96 11.19
CA GLN A 320 -29.50 15.76 11.48
C GLN A 320 -28.36 15.42 10.52
N ALA A 321 -28.18 14.13 10.21
CA ALA A 321 -27.21 13.71 9.20
C ALA A 321 -27.59 14.22 7.79
N ALA A 322 -28.87 14.23 7.42
CA ALA A 322 -29.36 14.72 6.14
C ALA A 322 -29.15 16.23 5.96
N ALA A 323 -29.10 16.99 7.06
CA ALA A 323 -28.76 18.40 7.08
C ALA A 323 -27.25 18.69 6.93
N THR A 324 -26.41 17.66 6.87
CA THR A 324 -24.97 17.82 6.65
C THR A 324 -24.70 18.48 5.28
N PRO A 325 -23.84 19.51 5.21
CA PRO A 325 -23.52 20.18 3.94
C PRO A 325 -23.09 19.21 2.83
N GLY A 326 -23.62 19.41 1.63
CA GLY A 326 -23.36 18.58 0.45
C GLY A 326 -24.27 17.36 0.28
N ILE A 327 -24.93 16.85 1.34
CA ILE A 327 -25.78 15.66 1.25
C ILE A 327 -27.00 15.89 0.34
N ALA A 328 -27.73 16.99 0.57
CA ALA A 328 -28.92 17.31 -0.21
C ALA A 328 -28.62 17.61 -1.69
N GLU A 329 -27.41 18.08 -2.01
CA GLU A 329 -26.96 18.33 -3.38
C GLU A 329 -26.55 17.04 -4.09
N LEU A 330 -25.83 16.14 -3.40
CA LEU A 330 -25.34 14.88 -3.97
C LEU A 330 -26.45 13.84 -4.14
N ALA A 331 -27.37 13.74 -3.17
CA ALA A 331 -28.41 12.70 -3.11
C ALA A 331 -29.22 12.53 -4.41
N PRO A 332 -29.73 13.58 -5.09
CA PRO A 332 -30.47 13.40 -6.34
C PRO A 332 -29.59 13.00 -7.53
N HIS A 333 -28.26 13.17 -7.44
CA HIS A 333 -27.32 12.97 -8.55
C HIS A 333 -26.49 11.68 -8.43
N VAL A 334 -26.46 11.03 -7.27
CA VAL A 334 -25.58 9.87 -7.02
C VAL A 334 -25.80 8.73 -8.02
N GLY A 335 -27.05 8.41 -8.37
CA GLY A 335 -27.34 7.39 -9.37
C GLY A 335 -26.77 7.70 -10.77
N ASN A 336 -26.66 8.98 -11.15
CA ASN A 336 -25.99 9.36 -12.40
C ASN A 336 -24.47 9.11 -12.33
N LEU A 337 -23.86 9.31 -11.16
CA LEU A 337 -22.44 9.01 -10.94
C LEU A 337 -22.19 7.50 -11.02
N VAL A 338 -23.06 6.70 -10.40
CA VAL A 338 -22.99 5.23 -10.46
C VAL A 338 -23.10 4.74 -11.91
N ARG A 339 -24.10 5.22 -12.68
CA ARG A 339 -24.23 4.83 -14.09
C ARG A 339 -22.99 5.18 -14.89
N ARG A 340 -22.44 6.39 -14.75
CA ARG A 340 -21.21 6.81 -15.44
C ARG A 340 -20.01 5.94 -15.06
N ALA A 341 -19.87 5.57 -13.78
CA ALA A 341 -18.80 4.68 -13.32
C ALA A 341 -18.93 3.28 -13.93
N VAL A 342 -20.15 2.72 -13.98
CA VAL A 342 -20.43 1.41 -14.58
C VAL A 342 -20.19 1.44 -16.10
N GLU A 343 -20.71 2.44 -16.81
CA GLU A 343 -20.52 2.59 -18.26
C GLU A 343 -19.04 2.72 -18.63
N ALA A 344 -18.30 3.61 -17.96
CA ALA A 344 -16.88 3.79 -18.20
C ALA A 344 -16.06 2.54 -17.86
N THR A 345 -16.48 1.76 -16.85
CA THR A 345 -15.84 0.49 -16.51
C THR A 345 -16.21 -0.62 -17.49
N THR A 346 -17.40 -0.57 -18.09
CA THR A 346 -17.81 -1.50 -19.15
C THR A 346 -16.92 -1.34 -20.39
N GLU A 347 -16.53 -0.11 -20.75
CA GLU A 347 -15.54 0.15 -21.82
C GLU A 347 -14.17 -0.49 -21.53
N LEU A 348 -13.84 -0.73 -20.26
CA LEU A 348 -12.57 -1.31 -19.83
C LEU A 348 -12.63 -2.84 -19.68
N ASP A 349 -13.62 -3.34 -18.95
CA ASP A 349 -13.80 -4.76 -18.60
C ASP A 349 -15.22 -5.02 -18.07
N GLU A 350 -16.00 -5.84 -18.79
CA GLU A 350 -17.40 -6.14 -18.45
C GLU A 350 -17.54 -6.83 -17.09
N GLY A 351 -16.64 -7.76 -16.74
CA GLY A 351 -16.69 -8.46 -15.45
C GLY A 351 -16.43 -7.52 -14.28
N LEU A 352 -15.46 -6.60 -14.44
CA LEU A 352 -15.22 -5.54 -13.46
C LEU A 352 -16.41 -4.59 -13.35
N ALA A 353 -17.08 -4.27 -14.47
CA ALA A 353 -18.26 -3.42 -14.46
C ALA A 353 -19.44 -4.07 -13.71
N MET A 354 -19.65 -5.38 -13.86
CA MET A 354 -20.62 -6.13 -13.07
C MET A 354 -20.33 -6.04 -11.57
N ASP A 355 -19.06 -6.16 -11.17
CA ASP A 355 -18.68 -6.04 -9.76
C ASP A 355 -18.87 -4.60 -9.23
N VAL A 356 -18.57 -3.58 -10.04
CA VAL A 356 -18.86 -2.17 -9.71
C VAL A 356 -20.35 -1.93 -9.54
N GLY A 357 -21.17 -2.42 -10.47
CA GLY A 357 -22.64 -2.31 -10.40
C GLY A 357 -23.21 -3.01 -9.17
N SER A 358 -22.72 -4.21 -8.86
CA SER A 358 -23.10 -4.96 -7.65
C SER A 358 -22.72 -4.22 -6.36
N ALA A 359 -21.51 -3.64 -6.31
CA ALA A 359 -21.05 -2.92 -5.12
C ALA A 359 -21.76 -1.59 -4.89
N LEU A 360 -22.26 -0.94 -5.94
CA LEU A 360 -22.93 0.37 -5.89
C LEU A 360 -24.44 0.29 -6.08
N GLY A 361 -25.01 -0.91 -6.21
CA GLY A 361 -26.43 -1.12 -6.51
C GLY A 361 -27.37 -0.48 -5.48
N ASP A 362 -26.97 -0.44 -4.21
CA ASP A 362 -27.77 0.18 -3.14
C ASP A 362 -27.85 1.73 -3.25
N VAL A 363 -27.04 2.35 -4.12
CA VAL A 363 -26.96 3.80 -4.33
C VAL A 363 -27.06 4.20 -5.81
N ASP A 364 -27.68 3.37 -6.65
CA ASP A 364 -27.72 3.53 -8.12
C ASP A 364 -28.84 4.45 -8.67
N ARG A 365 -29.69 4.98 -7.78
CA ARG A 365 -30.81 5.88 -8.10
C ARG A 365 -30.62 7.29 -7.55
N GLY A 366 -31.58 8.16 -7.84
CA GLY A 366 -31.73 9.43 -7.14
C GLY A 366 -32.42 9.22 -5.79
N PHE A 367 -31.96 9.96 -4.77
CA PHE A 367 -32.47 9.92 -3.41
C PHE A 367 -32.85 11.31 -2.91
N THR A 368 -33.75 11.37 -1.92
CA THR A 368 -33.79 12.49 -0.99
C THR A 368 -32.58 12.45 -0.05
N ALA A 369 -32.26 13.58 0.60
CA ALA A 369 -31.16 13.63 1.57
C ALA A 369 -31.31 12.59 2.69
N HIS A 370 -32.54 12.40 3.18
CA HIS A 370 -32.86 11.42 4.22
C HIS A 370 -32.62 9.98 3.75
N GLU A 371 -33.22 9.58 2.62
CA GLU A 371 -33.04 8.22 2.08
C GLU A 371 -31.56 7.93 1.74
N PHE A 372 -30.81 8.94 1.30
CA PHE A 372 -29.39 8.75 0.98
C PHE A 372 -28.56 8.46 2.23
N VAL A 373 -28.83 9.15 3.35
CA VAL A 373 -28.20 8.84 4.65
C VAL A 373 -28.51 7.41 5.07
N GLU A 374 -29.77 6.98 4.98
CA GLU A 374 -30.16 5.61 5.31
C GLU A 374 -29.43 4.58 4.43
N ALA A 375 -29.34 4.84 3.11
CA ALA A 375 -28.62 3.99 2.17
C ALA A 375 -27.12 3.88 2.52
N LEU A 376 -26.47 4.99 2.89
CA LEU A 376 -25.06 4.99 3.32
C LEU A 376 -24.86 4.18 4.61
N ILE A 377 -25.75 4.32 5.58
CA ILE A 377 -25.70 3.58 6.85
C ILE A 377 -25.92 2.07 6.60
N ALA A 378 -26.92 1.71 5.79
CA ALA A 378 -27.21 0.33 5.42
C ALA A 378 -26.03 -0.31 4.68
N ARG A 379 -25.42 0.40 3.73
CA ARG A 379 -24.22 -0.05 3.03
C ARG A 379 -23.05 -0.26 3.99
N HIS A 380 -22.82 0.69 4.90
CA HIS A 380 -21.79 0.56 5.92
C HIS A 380 -22.00 -0.68 6.80
N GLN A 381 -23.24 -0.91 7.25
CA GLN A 381 -23.60 -2.10 8.02
C GLN A 381 -23.29 -3.39 7.26
N GLN A 382 -23.75 -3.50 6.01
CA GLN A 382 -23.52 -4.68 5.17
C GLN A 382 -22.01 -4.97 5.02
N VAL A 383 -21.21 -3.94 4.73
CA VAL A 383 -19.77 -4.07 4.53
C VAL A 383 -19.05 -4.49 5.81
N GLN A 384 -19.39 -3.88 6.96
CA GLN A 384 -18.74 -4.25 8.22
C GLN A 384 -19.18 -5.65 8.69
N ALA A 385 -20.45 -6.00 8.54
CA ALA A 385 -20.98 -7.32 8.85
C ALA A 385 -20.30 -8.42 8.00
N GLY A 386 -20.14 -8.19 6.68
CA GLY A 386 -19.41 -9.10 5.80
C GLY A 386 -17.93 -9.28 6.18
N LYS A 387 -17.33 -8.30 6.87
CA LYS A 387 -15.97 -8.36 7.41
C LYS A 387 -15.91 -8.97 8.83
N GLY A 388 -17.04 -9.33 9.43
CA GLY A 388 -17.12 -9.73 10.83
C GLY A 388 -16.72 -8.61 11.80
N LYS A 389 -16.86 -7.34 11.39
CA LYS A 389 -16.46 -6.16 12.16
C LYS A 389 -17.69 -5.38 12.63
N ARG A 390 -17.52 -4.63 13.72
CA ARG A 390 -18.53 -3.67 14.17
C ARG A 390 -18.56 -2.44 13.27
N MET A 391 -19.74 -1.83 13.15
CA MET A 391 -19.92 -0.54 12.52
C MET A 391 -19.12 0.56 13.23
N TRP A 392 -18.91 1.67 12.53
CA TRP A 392 -18.28 2.88 13.04
C TRP A 392 -19.27 3.75 13.82
N ILE A 393 -20.55 3.55 13.54
CA ILE A 393 -21.68 4.11 14.28
C ILE A 393 -22.50 2.99 14.90
N ASP A 394 -23.06 3.22 16.08
CA ASP A 394 -23.96 2.29 16.75
C ASP A 394 -25.37 2.91 16.82
N GLU A 395 -26.41 2.11 16.58
CA GLU A 395 -27.80 2.55 16.81
C GLU A 395 -28.09 2.51 18.32
N ILE A 396 -28.53 3.63 18.88
CA ILE A 396 -28.91 3.71 20.32
C ILE A 396 -30.40 3.41 20.49
N LYS A 397 -31.22 4.02 19.64
CA LYS A 397 -32.68 3.87 19.57
C LYS A 397 -33.10 4.15 18.14
N HIS A 398 -34.28 3.70 17.76
CA HIS A 398 -34.76 3.77 16.38
C HIS A 398 -34.52 5.15 15.73
N GLY A 399 -33.68 5.18 14.69
CA GLY A 399 -33.35 6.39 13.93
C GLY A 399 -32.31 7.32 14.57
N TRP A 400 -31.71 6.93 15.69
CA TRP A 400 -30.65 7.68 16.41
C TRP A 400 -29.37 6.86 16.51
N TRP A 401 -28.29 7.49 16.06
CA TRP A 401 -26.98 6.88 15.87
C TRP A 401 -25.93 7.57 16.71
N PHE A 402 -24.88 6.83 17.05
CA PHE A 402 -23.75 7.29 17.85
C PHE A 402 -22.44 7.00 17.13
N VAL A 403 -21.61 8.03 16.94
CA VAL A 403 -20.27 7.84 16.38
C VAL A 403 -19.34 7.30 17.46
N ARG A 404 -18.76 6.11 17.24
CA ARG A 404 -17.84 5.48 18.18
C ARG A 404 -16.54 6.27 18.28
N SER A 405 -15.96 6.34 19.48
CA SER A 405 -14.79 7.19 19.79
C SER A 405 -13.61 7.10 18.80
N PRO A 406 -13.20 5.92 18.28
CA PRO A 406 -12.09 5.83 17.32
C PRO A 406 -12.34 6.55 15.98
N TYR A 407 -13.61 6.78 15.65
CA TYR A 407 -14.08 7.39 14.42
C TYR A 407 -14.60 8.82 14.63
N ARG A 408 -14.46 9.38 15.84
CA ARG A 408 -14.69 10.82 16.09
C ARG A 408 -13.47 11.63 15.70
N ARG A 409 -13.14 11.59 14.42
CA ARG A 409 -11.97 12.28 13.88
C ARG A 409 -12.40 13.60 13.27
N ASP A 410 -11.53 14.59 13.35
CA ASP A 410 -11.62 15.73 12.46
C ASP A 410 -10.88 15.38 11.16
N TRP A 411 -11.61 15.30 10.06
CA TRP A 411 -11.03 15.06 8.73
C TRP A 411 -10.62 16.37 8.04
N GLY A 412 -10.79 17.53 8.70
CA GLY A 412 -10.54 18.83 8.10
C GLY A 412 -11.52 19.11 6.96
N VAL A 413 -11.03 19.82 5.93
CA VAL A 413 -11.79 20.09 4.71
C VAL A 413 -11.69 18.87 3.79
N LEU A 414 -12.82 18.23 3.54
CA LEU A 414 -12.96 17.14 2.57
C LEU A 414 -13.19 17.74 1.17
N ASP A 415 -12.17 17.67 0.34
CA ASP A 415 -12.16 18.19 -1.04
C ASP A 415 -12.67 17.15 -2.04
N ASP A 416 -13.90 17.33 -2.56
CA ASP A 416 -14.51 16.39 -3.51
C ASP A 416 -13.75 16.29 -4.85
N GLU A 417 -12.78 17.18 -5.09
CA GLU A 417 -11.89 17.09 -6.25
C GLU A 417 -10.73 16.11 -6.04
N ALA A 418 -10.43 15.73 -4.79
CA ALA A 418 -9.44 14.71 -4.46
C ALA A 418 -9.96 13.29 -4.80
N TRP A 419 -9.05 12.37 -5.07
CA TRP A 419 -9.37 10.94 -5.22
C TRP A 419 -9.09 10.23 -3.90
N THR A 420 -10.07 9.49 -3.37
CA THR A 420 -9.89 8.76 -2.09
C THR A 420 -9.00 7.54 -2.26
N HIS A 421 -9.05 6.88 -3.42
CA HIS A 421 -8.28 5.68 -3.67
C HIS A 421 -7.10 5.96 -4.61
N PRO A 422 -5.92 5.38 -4.31
CA PRO A 422 -4.75 5.63 -5.12
C PRO A 422 -4.73 4.78 -6.39
N MET A 423 -4.90 5.42 -7.54
CA MET A 423 -4.84 4.84 -8.89
C MET A 423 -3.42 4.60 -9.41
N ARG A 424 -2.40 4.70 -8.53
CA ARG A 424 -0.99 4.34 -8.76
C ARG A 424 -0.25 5.15 -9.85
N ILE A 425 -0.92 6.06 -10.55
CA ILE A 425 -0.31 6.94 -11.56
C ILE A 425 0.72 7.91 -10.94
N GLN A 426 0.51 8.37 -9.70
CA GLN A 426 1.52 9.14 -8.96
C GLN A 426 2.75 8.28 -8.63
N THR A 427 2.55 7.01 -8.26
CA THR A 427 3.64 6.05 -8.02
C THR A 427 4.46 5.84 -9.29
N LEU A 428 3.81 5.65 -10.44
CA LEU A 428 4.48 5.51 -11.72
C LEU A 428 5.33 6.76 -12.03
N LEU A 429 4.77 7.96 -11.88
CA LEU A 429 5.49 9.21 -12.08
C LEU A 429 6.69 9.33 -11.14
N GLY A 430 6.52 9.01 -9.86
CA GLY A 430 7.60 9.01 -8.87
C GLY A 430 8.74 8.07 -9.25
N PHE A 431 8.43 6.88 -9.76
CA PHE A 431 9.42 5.93 -10.25
C PHE A 431 10.16 6.46 -11.50
N LEU A 432 9.44 7.07 -12.44
CA LEU A 432 10.04 7.66 -13.64
C LEU A 432 10.95 8.85 -13.32
N ALA A 433 10.55 9.69 -12.37
CA ALA A 433 11.35 10.83 -11.91
C ALA A 433 12.64 10.38 -11.20
N ARG A 434 12.57 9.33 -10.37
CA ARG A 434 13.74 8.78 -9.65
C ARG A 434 14.71 7.99 -10.52
N THR A 435 14.24 7.50 -11.67
CA THR A 435 15.06 6.74 -12.64
C THR A 435 15.43 7.54 -13.88
N ALA A 436 15.05 8.82 -13.93
CA ALA A 436 15.60 9.79 -14.87
C ALA A 436 17.04 10.15 -14.47
#